data_AF-A0A3C0Q4C5-F1
#
_entry.id   AF-A0A3C0Q4C5-F1
#
_cell.length_a   1.000
_cell.length_b   1.000
_cell.length_c   1.000
_cell.angle_alpha   90.00
_cell.angle_beta   90.00
_cell.angle_gamma   90.00
#
_symmetry.space_group_name_H-M   'P 1'
#
loop_
_entity.id
_entity.type
_entity.pdbx_description
1 polymer ?
#
loop_
_entity_poly.entity_id
_entity_poly.type
_entity_poly.pdbx_seq_one_letter_code
_entity_poly.pdbx_strand_id
1 'polypeptide(L)'
;MMSKSHVSLKTGRSILVFFCLLPLGACSLMDIFTGVKTDYRLTHNKNDEASSDYLQTVLDERLQDKLKTLSKDENNRAREEDYIEESIRADLLKALHAKGYYNAKIKFVKGTQPLSGKYEIEYGPQFRISSIHVSPKEYFQKLDQKHAKTGMILDAESVLTQQDILYQKIQKDRCYFSLDVKNEVYLDQRTHQGRVDFLVDAGKEGHFGATSFTGNGSVKESYLRKLVPWKEGDCFRREKLESYKTALLQGGLFSRAEIILPAAPEKNGNVPVKLDLRERAQRSVSAGLTYYSDEGPGAIFGWEHRNLLGSAEKLKATLNLSALKQSLGLDFDKPYFIRKNQSLSLSAALRRQETDAYDELGMDSGIAISRTFGKHISASTGIDFSVTRIDDKTDDSSNIFGLVSAPQTISYDTRDNKLDPHKGWNLSAAAEPFFDLLGESDPFFKTQFTGSGYLSLGTKADIVLAGKAGVGSIWGADLEGIPATERFYAGGGGSVRGYGYQEVGPQEKGDPTGGLSLVNFSLELRSKFTDTIGGIIFLDGASVTENASPEFNDFALGTGVGFRYYTGFGPIRFDLATPLTQKDNLEQNYQFYISIGQAF
;
A
#
# COMPACT_ATOMS: atom_id res chain seq x y z
N MET A 1 -12.43 50.44 26.83
CA MET A 1 -11.02 50.88 26.74
C MET A 1 -10.16 49.84 27.44
N MET A 2 -9.65 48.83 26.71
CA MET A 2 -8.50 48.03 27.11
C MET A 2 -8.12 47.08 25.97
N SER A 3 -6.91 47.31 25.48
CA SER A 3 -6.19 46.61 24.43
C SER A 3 -5.88 45.17 24.82
N LYS A 4 -6.04 44.22 23.90
CA LYS A 4 -5.35 42.92 23.93
C LYS A 4 -4.61 42.73 22.62
N SER A 5 -3.30 42.89 22.72
CA SER A 5 -2.29 42.56 21.73
C SER A 5 -2.22 41.05 21.50
N HIS A 6 -2.24 40.63 20.25
CA HIS A 6 -1.83 39.30 19.82
C HIS A 6 -0.33 39.32 19.48
N VAL A 7 0.45 38.57 20.25
CA VAL A 7 1.87 38.32 19.97
C VAL A 7 1.98 36.95 19.32
N SER A 8 2.44 36.96 18.08
CA SER A 8 2.90 35.82 17.28
C SER A 8 4.19 35.25 17.86
N LEU A 9 4.24 33.94 18.10
CA LEU A 9 5.50 33.22 18.33
C LEU A 9 5.87 32.42 17.08
N LYS A 10 6.66 33.07 16.22
CA LYS A 10 7.62 32.41 15.34
C LYS A 10 8.83 32.05 16.21
N THR A 11 9.28 30.81 16.15
CA THR A 11 10.68 30.47 16.38
C THR A 11 11.11 29.45 15.33
N GLY A 12 11.80 29.97 14.32
CA GLY A 12 12.68 29.15 13.50
C GLY A 12 13.85 28.64 14.34
N ARG A 13 14.36 27.47 13.98
CA ARG A 13 15.74 27.11 14.28
C ARG A 13 16.35 26.46 13.05
N SER A 14 17.36 27.15 12.57
CA SER A 14 18.24 26.82 11.47
C SER A 14 19.02 25.52 11.74
N ILE A 15 19.08 24.69 10.70
CA ILE A 15 20.29 24.11 10.12
C ILE A 15 21.51 24.07 11.05
N LEU A 16 21.89 22.85 11.45
CA LEU A 16 23.31 22.49 11.53
C LEU A 16 23.51 21.10 10.95
N VAL A 17 24.18 21.08 9.81
CA VAL A 17 24.73 19.92 9.12
C VAL A 17 25.88 19.38 9.96
N PHE A 18 25.88 18.09 10.28
CA PHE A 18 27.09 17.40 10.69
C PHE A 18 27.23 16.09 9.91
N PHE A 19 28.21 16.10 9.02
CA PHE A 19 28.81 14.91 8.42
C PHE A 19 29.52 14.11 9.53
N CYS A 20 29.30 12.80 9.59
CA CYS A 20 30.29 11.90 10.18
C CYS A 20 30.26 10.56 9.43
N LEU A 21 31.27 10.38 8.58
CA LEU A 21 31.70 9.12 7.99
C LEU A 21 32.52 8.35 9.04
N LEU A 22 32.20 7.08 9.29
CA LEU A 22 33.11 5.92 9.45
C LEU A 22 32.43 4.72 10.19
N PRO A 23 32.94 3.48 10.03
CA PRO A 23 32.16 2.25 10.13
C PRO A 23 32.30 1.47 11.45
N LEU A 24 31.37 0.52 11.63
CA LEU A 24 31.39 -0.66 12.50
C LEU A 24 31.50 -0.44 14.03
N GLY A 25 30.35 -0.61 14.69
CA GLY A 25 30.27 -0.87 16.12
C GLY A 25 28.82 -0.83 16.59
N ALA A 26 28.31 -1.96 17.08
CA ALA A 26 26.94 -2.13 17.55
C ALA A 26 26.51 -1.00 18.50
N CYS A 27 25.63 -0.12 18.03
CA CYS A 27 24.89 0.82 18.85
C CYS A 27 23.44 0.87 18.36
N SER A 28 22.52 0.56 19.26
CA SER A 28 21.08 0.64 19.01
C SER A 28 20.72 2.06 18.56
N LEU A 29 20.21 2.19 17.33
CA LEU A 29 19.88 3.42 16.58
C LEU A 29 18.90 4.42 17.25
N MET A 30 18.52 4.20 18.51
CA MET A 30 17.49 4.96 19.22
C MET A 30 18.01 6.17 20.02
N ASP A 31 19.32 6.24 20.27
CA ASP A 31 19.93 7.26 21.15
C ASP A 31 19.93 8.69 20.54
N ILE A 32 19.61 8.84 19.25
CA ILE A 32 19.87 10.09 18.51
C ILE A 32 18.70 11.09 18.56
N PHE A 33 17.45 10.67 18.81
CA PHE A 33 16.29 11.56 18.63
C PHE A 33 15.50 11.93 19.89
N THR A 34 15.67 11.24 21.02
CA THR A 34 15.06 11.64 22.31
C THR A 34 16.07 12.14 23.35
N GLY A 35 17.36 11.85 23.15
CA GLY A 35 18.43 12.17 24.12
C GLY A 35 18.34 11.38 25.43
N VAL A 36 17.46 10.39 25.53
CA VAL A 36 17.20 9.62 26.74
C VAL A 36 17.62 8.17 26.52
N LYS A 37 18.73 7.77 27.15
CA LYS A 37 19.24 6.39 27.13
C LYS A 37 18.42 5.53 28.09
N THR A 38 17.88 4.41 27.62
CA THR A 38 17.19 3.43 28.48
C THR A 38 17.94 2.10 28.46
N ASP A 39 18.13 1.50 29.64
CA ASP A 39 18.78 0.18 29.79
C ASP A 39 17.85 -0.75 30.59
N TYR A 40 16.80 -1.22 29.92
CA TYR A 40 15.87 -2.21 30.47
C TYR A 40 16.20 -3.60 29.95
N ARG A 41 16.26 -4.60 30.83
CA ARG A 41 16.55 -5.99 30.45
C ARG A 41 15.53 -6.96 31.02
N LEU A 42 15.25 -8.03 30.27
CA LEU A 42 14.52 -9.18 30.78
C LEU A 42 15.52 -10.22 31.30
N THR A 43 15.19 -10.86 32.41
CA THR A 43 15.85 -12.10 32.79
C THR A 43 14.85 -13.16 33.20
N HIS A 44 15.21 -14.39 32.90
CA HIS A 44 14.29 -15.51 32.91
C HIS A 44 14.84 -16.61 33.81
N ASN A 45 13.96 -17.24 34.58
CA ASN A 45 14.32 -18.42 35.39
C ASN A 45 14.29 -19.74 34.59
N LYS A 46 13.95 -19.70 33.29
CA LYS A 46 13.78 -20.85 32.41
C LYS A 46 14.22 -20.52 30.98
N ASN A 47 14.91 -21.46 30.31
CA ASN A 47 15.26 -21.35 28.88
C ASN A 47 14.04 -21.74 28.04
N ASP A 48 13.13 -20.79 27.82
CA ASP A 48 12.07 -20.88 26.81
C ASP A 48 12.28 -19.75 25.80
N GLU A 49 13.10 -20.03 24.77
CA GLU A 49 13.53 -19.03 23.77
C GLU A 49 12.34 -18.38 23.05
N ALA A 50 11.30 -19.14 22.73
CA ALA A 50 10.12 -18.62 22.02
C ALA A 50 9.30 -17.65 22.88
N SER A 51 9.17 -17.90 24.19
CA SER A 51 8.53 -16.97 25.12
C SER A 51 9.40 -15.75 25.38
N SER A 52 10.73 -15.90 25.38
CA SER A 52 11.70 -14.82 25.57
C SER A 52 11.63 -13.78 24.44
N ASP A 53 11.67 -14.22 23.18
CA ASP A 53 11.62 -13.32 22.02
C ASP A 53 10.29 -12.54 21.94
N TYR A 54 9.18 -13.20 22.25
CA TYR A 54 7.87 -12.56 22.32
C TYR A 54 7.81 -11.48 23.40
N LEU A 55 8.31 -11.77 24.61
CA LEU A 55 8.32 -10.80 25.72
C LEU A 55 9.27 -9.64 25.45
N GLN A 56 10.40 -9.89 24.80
CA GLN A 56 11.33 -8.84 24.38
C GLN A 56 10.68 -7.91 23.37
N THR A 57 9.93 -8.46 22.40
CA THR A 57 9.14 -7.66 21.45
C THR A 57 8.12 -6.78 22.16
N VAL A 58 7.37 -7.33 23.12
CA VAL A 58 6.40 -6.57 23.93
C VAL A 58 7.08 -5.47 24.75
N LEU A 59 8.22 -5.76 25.39
CA LEU A 59 8.99 -4.78 26.15
C LEU A 59 9.42 -3.62 25.25
N ASP A 60 10.02 -3.94 24.10
CA ASP A 60 10.56 -2.95 23.18
C ASP A 60 9.44 -2.04 22.64
N GLU A 61 8.33 -2.60 22.14
CA GLU A 61 7.18 -1.84 21.66
C GLU A 61 6.60 -0.90 22.72
N ARG A 62 6.44 -1.39 23.96
CA ARG A 62 5.90 -0.58 25.06
C ARG A 62 6.85 0.52 25.49
N LEU A 63 8.16 0.24 25.53
CA LEU A 63 9.15 1.29 25.78
C LEU A 63 9.06 2.38 24.71
N GLN A 64 8.91 2.04 23.43
CA GLN A 64 8.77 3.04 22.37
C GLN A 64 7.54 3.94 22.58
N ASP A 65 6.39 3.34 22.88
CA ASP A 65 5.13 4.07 23.09
C ASP A 65 5.21 5.00 24.31
N LYS A 66 5.70 4.49 25.44
CA LYS A 66 5.72 5.21 26.71
C LYS A 66 6.77 6.32 26.75
N LEU A 67 7.93 6.13 26.13
CA LEU A 67 8.96 7.17 26.05
C LEU A 67 8.53 8.40 25.23
N LYS A 68 7.61 8.24 24.26
CA LYS A 68 7.03 9.38 23.53
C LYS A 68 6.19 10.29 24.44
N THR A 69 5.69 9.77 25.55
CA THR A 69 4.82 10.48 26.49
C THR A 69 5.54 11.05 27.71
N LEU A 70 6.86 10.84 27.82
CA LEU A 70 7.67 11.31 28.95
C LEU A 70 7.77 12.84 28.97
N SER A 71 7.43 13.47 30.09
CA SER A 71 7.52 14.91 30.27
C SER A 71 8.97 15.40 30.31
N LYS A 72 9.18 16.64 29.85
CA LYS A 72 10.47 17.35 29.97
C LYS A 72 10.66 18.02 31.33
N ASP A 73 9.64 18.01 32.19
CA ASP A 73 9.67 18.60 33.52
C ASP A 73 10.29 17.62 34.55
N GLU A 74 11.45 17.99 35.10
CA GLU A 74 12.20 17.17 36.05
C GLU A 74 11.43 16.86 37.34
N ASN A 75 10.48 17.72 37.75
CA ASN A 75 9.74 17.53 39.00
C ASN A 75 8.69 16.40 38.92
N ASN A 76 8.20 16.07 37.72
CA ASN A 76 7.23 14.98 37.50
C ASN A 76 7.89 13.69 36.99
N ARG A 77 9.14 13.76 36.57
CA ARG A 77 9.86 12.69 35.88
C ARG A 77 9.94 11.40 36.70
N ALA A 78 10.26 11.47 38.00
CA ALA A 78 10.35 10.29 38.85
C ALA A 78 9.02 9.53 38.98
N ARG A 79 7.89 10.25 39.05
CA ARG A 79 6.55 9.65 39.13
C ARG A 79 6.13 9.03 37.80
N GLU A 80 6.49 9.68 36.70
CA GLU A 80 6.22 9.17 35.35
C GLU A 80 7.06 7.92 35.05
N GLU A 81 8.32 7.89 35.47
CA GLU A 81 9.19 6.71 35.37
C GLU A 81 8.60 5.52 36.13
N ASP A 82 8.19 5.70 37.39
CA ASP A 82 7.58 4.62 38.18
C ASP A 82 6.25 4.14 37.54
N TYR A 83 5.45 5.05 36.97
CA TYR A 83 4.22 4.69 36.24
C TYR A 83 4.51 3.88 34.97
N ILE A 84 5.53 4.27 34.20
CA ILE A 84 5.94 3.57 32.98
C ILE A 84 6.43 2.17 33.33
N GLU A 85 7.26 2.04 34.37
CA GLU A 85 7.80 0.76 34.83
C GLU A 85 6.67 -0.19 35.26
N GLU A 86 5.69 0.32 36.00
CA GLU A 86 4.54 -0.47 36.44
C GLU A 86 3.59 -0.82 35.27
N SER A 87 3.40 0.09 34.32
CA SER A 87 2.61 -0.15 33.10
C SER A 87 3.25 -1.25 32.24
N ILE A 88 4.58 -1.21 32.04
CA ILE A 88 5.32 -2.23 31.31
C ILE A 88 5.21 -3.57 32.02
N ARG A 89 5.37 -3.59 33.35
CA ARG A 89 5.19 -4.81 34.16
C ARG A 89 3.80 -5.42 33.94
N ALA A 90 2.75 -4.60 33.95
CA ALA A 90 1.38 -5.06 33.72
C ALA A 90 1.16 -5.62 32.30
N ASP A 91 1.72 -4.99 31.28
CA ASP A 91 1.67 -5.46 29.89
C ASP A 91 2.42 -6.79 29.71
N LEU A 92 3.62 -6.93 30.28
CA LEU A 92 4.39 -8.18 30.28
C LEU A 92 3.65 -9.30 31.00
N LEU A 93 3.01 -8.99 32.14
CA LEU A 93 2.20 -9.97 32.87
C LEU A 93 0.99 -10.42 32.03
N LYS A 94 0.32 -9.48 31.35
CA LYS A 94 -0.79 -9.79 30.44
C LYS A 94 -0.32 -10.66 29.26
N ALA A 95 0.86 -10.40 28.71
CA ALA A 95 1.47 -11.21 27.66
C ALA A 95 1.78 -12.64 28.13
N LEU A 96 2.30 -12.80 29.36
CA LEU A 96 2.53 -14.10 29.99
C LEU A 96 1.22 -14.87 30.23
N HIS A 97 0.19 -14.20 30.72
CA HIS A 97 -1.15 -14.79 30.87
C HIS A 97 -1.71 -15.26 29.54
N ALA A 98 -1.52 -14.49 28.46
CA ALA A 98 -1.94 -14.86 27.12
C ALA A 98 -1.24 -16.13 26.61
N LYS A 99 -0.04 -16.46 27.11
CA LYS A 99 0.71 -17.70 26.81
C LYS A 99 0.48 -18.84 27.82
N GLY A 100 -0.48 -18.67 28.74
CA GLY A 100 -0.87 -19.68 29.72
C GLY A 100 -0.08 -19.68 31.03
N TYR A 101 0.77 -18.68 31.27
CA TYR A 101 1.55 -18.51 32.50
C TYR A 101 0.80 -17.64 33.54
N TYR A 102 -0.36 -18.11 34.02
CA TYR A 102 -1.22 -17.31 34.93
C TYR A 102 -0.65 -17.09 36.33
N ASN A 103 0.38 -17.86 36.71
CA ASN A 103 1.08 -17.73 37.99
C ASN A 103 2.41 -17.01 37.85
N ALA A 104 2.66 -16.41 36.69
CA ALA A 104 3.87 -15.66 36.46
C ALA A 104 3.99 -14.50 37.44
N LYS A 105 5.22 -14.26 37.89
CA LYS A 105 5.57 -13.09 38.69
C LYS A 105 6.65 -12.32 37.98
N ILE A 106 6.50 -11.01 37.98
CA ILE A 106 7.49 -10.09 37.44
C ILE A 106 7.90 -9.16 38.55
N LYS A 107 9.20 -9.20 38.90
CA LYS A 107 9.81 -8.26 39.84
C LYS A 107 10.65 -7.28 39.04
N PHE A 108 10.37 -6.00 39.21
CA PHE A 108 11.21 -4.96 38.64
C PHE A 108 12.33 -4.59 39.63
N VAL A 109 13.57 -4.55 39.14
CA VAL A 109 14.76 -4.12 39.88
C VAL A 109 15.28 -2.86 39.19
N LYS A 110 15.10 -1.71 39.84
CA LYS A 110 15.55 -0.42 39.32
C LYS A 110 17.07 -0.38 39.20
N GLY A 111 17.57 0.12 38.08
CA GLY A 111 19.00 0.30 37.84
C GLY A 111 19.53 1.56 38.51
N THR A 112 20.83 1.78 38.39
CA THR A 112 21.51 2.95 38.98
C THR A 112 21.38 4.22 38.14
N GLN A 113 20.93 4.10 36.89
CA GLN A 113 20.70 5.23 35.98
C GLN A 113 19.20 5.49 35.80
N PRO A 114 18.78 6.73 35.49
CA PRO A 114 17.41 7.02 35.09
C PRO A 114 16.98 6.12 33.91
N LEU A 115 15.74 5.65 33.92
CA LEU A 115 15.18 4.75 32.90
C LEU A 115 16.03 3.49 32.63
N SER A 116 16.60 2.93 33.69
CA SER A 116 17.31 1.66 33.65
C SER A 116 16.77 0.71 34.70
N GLY A 117 16.81 -0.57 34.40
CA GLY A 117 16.38 -1.60 35.33
C GLY A 117 16.19 -2.95 34.68
N LYS A 118 15.71 -3.90 35.46
CA LYS A 118 15.63 -5.29 35.05
C LYS A 118 14.30 -5.89 35.50
N TYR A 119 13.58 -6.48 34.56
CA TYR A 119 12.39 -7.27 34.86
C TYR A 119 12.80 -8.73 35.04
N GLU A 120 12.76 -9.18 36.29
CA GLU A 120 13.00 -10.56 36.68
C GLU A 120 11.69 -11.34 36.55
N ILE A 121 11.64 -12.26 35.58
CA ILE A 121 10.46 -13.03 35.25
C ILE A 121 10.59 -14.43 35.84
N GLU A 122 9.64 -14.74 36.71
CA GLU A 122 9.37 -16.09 37.18
C GLU A 122 8.13 -16.61 36.45
N TYR A 123 8.31 -17.48 35.45
CA TYR A 123 7.21 -17.96 34.62
C TYR A 123 6.13 -18.74 35.38
N GLY A 124 6.54 -19.54 36.37
CA GLY A 124 5.68 -20.56 36.96
C GLY A 124 5.32 -21.67 35.94
N PRO A 125 4.48 -22.64 36.36
CA PRO A 125 3.98 -23.68 35.47
C PRO A 125 2.92 -23.14 34.50
N GLN A 126 2.91 -23.66 33.26
CA GLN A 126 1.84 -23.38 32.31
C GLN A 126 0.56 -24.09 32.71
N PHE A 127 -0.56 -23.40 32.59
CA PHE A 127 -1.87 -23.99 32.81
C PHE A 127 -2.29 -24.82 31.60
N ARG A 128 -2.98 -25.92 31.87
CA ARG A 128 -3.56 -26.78 30.83
C ARG A 128 -5.08 -26.80 30.90
N ILE A 129 -5.72 -26.96 29.75
CA ILE A 129 -7.17 -27.11 29.66
C ILE A 129 -7.57 -28.44 30.32
N SER A 130 -8.33 -28.43 31.41
CA SER A 130 -8.88 -29.64 32.03
C SER A 130 -10.19 -30.06 31.38
N SER A 131 -11.05 -29.10 31.09
CA SER A 131 -12.37 -29.33 30.51
C SER A 131 -12.82 -28.12 29.71
N ILE A 132 -13.64 -28.38 28.70
CA ILE A 132 -14.29 -27.35 27.89
C ILE A 132 -15.79 -27.58 28.03
N HIS A 133 -16.55 -26.55 28.37
CA HIS A 133 -18.00 -26.58 28.37
C HIS A 133 -18.54 -25.59 27.34
N VAL A 134 -19.67 -25.94 26.75
CA VAL A 134 -20.45 -25.03 25.91
C VAL A 134 -21.87 -25.01 26.45
N SER A 135 -22.39 -23.82 26.67
CA SER A 135 -23.77 -23.61 27.10
C SER A 135 -24.49 -22.74 26.07
N PRO A 136 -25.63 -23.19 25.50
CA PRO A 136 -26.26 -24.50 25.67
C PRO A 136 -25.45 -25.70 25.15
N LYS A 137 -25.64 -26.89 25.74
CA LYS A 137 -24.86 -28.11 25.42
C LYS A 137 -24.99 -28.58 23.97
N GLU A 138 -26.07 -28.24 23.28
CA GLU A 138 -26.29 -28.61 21.88
C GLU A 138 -25.24 -28.05 20.91
N TYR A 139 -24.55 -26.97 21.28
CA TYR A 139 -23.47 -26.38 20.48
C TYR A 139 -22.12 -27.04 20.73
N PHE A 140 -22.00 -27.93 21.71
CA PHE A 140 -20.76 -28.62 22.02
C PHE A 140 -20.22 -29.41 20.81
N GLN A 141 -21.11 -29.99 20.01
CA GLN A 141 -20.74 -30.71 18.77
C GLN A 141 -20.08 -29.82 17.70
N LYS A 142 -20.21 -28.49 17.82
CA LYS A 142 -19.60 -27.53 16.88
C LYS A 142 -18.18 -27.12 17.30
N LEU A 143 -17.73 -27.50 18.49
CA LEU A 143 -16.34 -27.29 18.88
C LEU A 143 -15.38 -27.97 17.89
N ASP A 144 -14.36 -27.24 17.48
CA ASP A 144 -13.20 -27.79 16.80
C ASP A 144 -12.14 -28.23 17.82
N GLN A 145 -11.88 -29.53 17.91
CA GLN A 145 -10.88 -30.07 18.85
C GLN A 145 -9.43 -29.83 18.39
N LYS A 146 -9.22 -29.29 17.18
CA LYS A 146 -7.88 -28.95 16.68
C LYS A 146 -7.29 -27.73 17.42
N HIS A 147 -8.11 -26.74 17.74
CA HIS A 147 -7.67 -25.46 18.29
C HIS A 147 -7.77 -25.40 19.83
N ALA A 148 -8.73 -26.12 20.42
CA ALA A 148 -8.81 -26.28 21.87
C ALA A 148 -9.30 -27.68 22.23
N LYS A 149 -8.50 -28.42 23.01
CA LYS A 149 -8.88 -29.71 23.59
C LYS A 149 -8.26 -29.88 24.98
N THR A 150 -8.85 -30.78 25.77
CA THR A 150 -8.29 -31.18 27.07
C THR A 150 -6.82 -31.60 26.94
N GLY A 151 -5.99 -31.10 27.85
CA GLY A 151 -4.54 -31.34 27.90
C GLY A 151 -3.68 -30.33 27.14
N MET A 152 -4.26 -29.52 26.23
CA MET A 152 -3.54 -28.41 25.59
C MET A 152 -3.19 -27.30 26.59
N ILE A 153 -2.24 -26.45 26.21
CA ILE A 153 -1.92 -25.23 26.98
C ILE A 153 -3.16 -24.32 26.95
N LEU A 154 -3.45 -23.70 28.09
CA LEU A 154 -4.53 -22.73 28.22
C LEU A 154 -4.02 -21.33 27.85
N ASP A 155 -3.76 -21.12 26.57
CA ASP A 155 -3.38 -19.82 26.02
C ASP A 155 -4.59 -19.08 25.42
N ALA A 156 -4.49 -17.76 25.34
CA ALA A 156 -5.59 -16.90 24.89
C ALA A 156 -5.87 -17.06 23.39
N GLU A 157 -4.85 -17.33 22.57
CA GLU A 157 -4.97 -17.48 21.13
C GLU A 157 -5.85 -18.69 20.78
N SER A 158 -5.59 -19.83 21.41
CA SER A 158 -6.38 -21.05 21.29
C SER A 158 -7.84 -20.85 21.69
N VAL A 159 -8.10 -20.18 22.82
CA VAL A 159 -9.47 -19.95 23.33
C VAL A 159 -10.25 -18.99 22.43
N LEU A 160 -9.64 -17.87 22.03
CA LEU A 160 -10.28 -16.87 21.17
C LEU A 160 -10.51 -17.41 19.75
N THR A 161 -9.55 -18.12 19.18
CA THR A 161 -9.73 -18.80 17.88
C THR A 161 -10.88 -19.78 17.94
N GLN A 162 -11.00 -20.54 19.02
CA GLN A 162 -12.10 -21.47 19.21
C GLN A 162 -13.45 -20.76 19.37
N GLN A 163 -13.50 -19.64 20.09
CA GLN A 163 -14.70 -18.80 20.23
C GLN A 163 -15.19 -18.33 18.85
N ASP A 164 -14.28 -17.83 18.02
CA ASP A 164 -14.60 -17.33 16.67
C ASP A 164 -15.07 -18.47 15.75
N ILE A 165 -14.40 -19.63 15.78
CA ILE A 165 -14.83 -20.80 15.01
C ILE A 165 -16.22 -21.25 15.44
N LEU A 166 -16.49 -21.27 16.76
CA LEU A 166 -17.79 -21.65 17.30
C LEU A 166 -18.88 -20.67 16.83
N TYR A 167 -18.63 -19.36 16.93
CA TYR A 167 -19.50 -18.32 16.41
C TYR A 167 -19.82 -18.54 14.92
N GLN A 168 -18.78 -18.73 14.09
CA GLN A 168 -18.93 -18.90 12.64
C GLN A 168 -19.71 -20.17 12.28
N LYS A 169 -19.43 -21.31 12.92
CA LYS A 169 -20.18 -22.56 12.69
C LYS A 169 -21.64 -22.44 13.11
N ILE A 170 -21.92 -21.77 14.23
CA ILE A 170 -23.30 -21.54 14.68
C ILE A 170 -24.06 -20.68 13.66
N GLN A 171 -23.47 -19.55 13.27
CA GLN A 171 -24.04 -18.62 12.29
C GLN A 171 -24.15 -19.24 10.88
N LYS A 172 -23.32 -20.23 10.55
CA LYS A 172 -23.38 -20.90 9.24
C LYS A 172 -24.63 -21.77 9.11
N ASP A 173 -25.00 -22.46 10.17
CA ASP A 173 -26.07 -23.47 10.14
C ASP A 173 -27.45 -22.89 10.48
N ARG A 174 -27.50 -21.75 11.18
CA ARG A 174 -28.73 -21.13 11.69
C ARG A 174 -28.78 -19.65 11.34
N CYS A 175 -29.98 -19.12 11.17
CA CYS A 175 -30.21 -17.75 10.71
C CYS A 175 -30.39 -16.76 11.86
N TYR A 176 -29.59 -16.89 12.93
CA TYR A 176 -29.75 -16.07 14.12
C TYR A 176 -29.54 -14.58 13.84
N PHE A 177 -30.56 -13.76 14.18
CA PHE A 177 -30.51 -12.30 14.06
C PHE A 177 -29.52 -11.68 15.05
N SER A 178 -29.46 -12.25 16.25
CA SER A 178 -28.43 -11.97 17.24
C SER A 178 -27.76 -13.25 17.68
N LEU A 179 -26.44 -13.25 17.65
CA LEU A 179 -25.61 -14.32 18.18
C LEU A 179 -24.42 -13.65 18.86
N ASP A 180 -24.19 -14.03 20.10
CA ASP A 180 -22.99 -13.67 20.85
C ASP A 180 -22.39 -14.95 21.44
N VAL A 181 -21.07 -15.07 21.42
CA VAL A 181 -20.34 -16.19 22.02
C VAL A 181 -19.30 -15.59 22.91
N LYS A 182 -19.45 -15.76 24.22
CA LYS A 182 -18.50 -15.30 25.23
C LYS A 182 -17.67 -16.48 25.74
N ASN A 183 -16.49 -16.19 26.26
CA ASN A 183 -15.67 -17.18 26.97
C ASN A 183 -15.50 -16.75 28.43
N GLU A 184 -15.51 -17.73 29.32
CA GLU A 184 -15.12 -17.58 30.73
C GLU A 184 -14.09 -18.67 31.07
N VAL A 185 -13.06 -18.30 31.81
CA VAL A 185 -11.96 -19.21 32.16
C VAL A 185 -11.83 -19.31 33.67
N TYR A 186 -11.97 -20.52 34.19
CA TYR A 186 -11.88 -20.82 35.62
C TYR A 186 -10.58 -21.57 35.90
N LEU A 187 -9.72 -21.00 36.72
CA LEU A 187 -8.37 -21.53 36.99
C LEU A 187 -8.30 -22.25 38.34
N ASP A 188 -7.80 -23.48 38.34
CA ASP A 188 -7.36 -24.19 39.55
C ASP A 188 -5.85 -23.98 39.75
N GLN A 189 -5.55 -23.12 40.71
CA GLN A 189 -4.21 -22.71 41.11
C GLN A 189 -3.35 -23.85 41.67
N ARG A 190 -3.96 -24.90 42.23
CA ARG A 190 -3.23 -26.01 42.86
C ARG A 190 -2.80 -27.06 41.83
N THR A 191 -3.66 -27.32 40.84
CA THR A 191 -3.39 -28.34 39.81
C THR A 191 -2.80 -27.75 38.53
N HIS A 192 -2.73 -26.41 38.42
CA HIS A 192 -2.33 -25.67 37.22
C HIS A 192 -3.18 -26.10 36.00
N GLN A 193 -4.49 -26.20 36.25
CA GLN A 193 -5.46 -26.57 35.24
C GLN A 193 -6.53 -25.48 35.15
N GLY A 194 -7.15 -25.34 33.98
CA GLY A 194 -8.27 -24.43 33.82
C GLY A 194 -9.40 -25.02 32.99
N ARG A 195 -10.61 -24.65 33.36
CA ARG A 195 -11.85 -24.98 32.67
C ARG A 195 -12.27 -23.79 31.81
N VAL A 196 -12.56 -24.05 30.54
CA VAL A 196 -13.02 -23.03 29.58
C VAL A 196 -14.52 -23.23 29.34
N ASP A 197 -15.30 -22.20 29.62
CA ASP A 197 -16.74 -22.19 29.36
C ASP A 197 -17.03 -21.23 28.20
N PHE A 198 -17.63 -21.74 27.13
CA PHE A 198 -18.20 -20.92 26.06
C PHE A 198 -19.69 -20.73 26.29
N LEU A 199 -20.12 -19.48 26.44
CA LEU A 199 -21.50 -19.09 26.66
C LEU A 199 -22.06 -18.53 25.34
N VAL A 200 -23.00 -19.25 24.74
CA VAL A 200 -23.67 -18.89 23.49
C VAL A 200 -25.01 -18.24 23.82
N ASP A 201 -25.16 -16.97 23.47
CA ASP A 201 -26.42 -16.25 23.51
C ASP A 201 -26.97 -16.12 22.07
N ALA A 202 -27.90 -17.02 21.73
CA ALA A 202 -28.55 -17.06 20.42
C ALA A 202 -29.96 -16.47 20.53
N GLY A 203 -30.17 -15.36 19.85
CA GLY A 203 -31.47 -14.70 19.71
C GLY A 203 -32.40 -15.40 18.72
N LYS A 204 -33.49 -14.74 18.34
CA LYS A 204 -34.42 -15.25 17.33
C LYS A 204 -33.75 -15.38 15.96
N GLU A 205 -34.20 -16.34 15.18
CA GLU A 205 -33.82 -16.42 13.78
C GLU A 205 -34.56 -15.37 12.94
N GLY A 206 -33.91 -14.95 11.86
CA GLY A 206 -34.46 -14.00 10.92
C GLY A 206 -33.94 -14.23 9.50
N HIS A 207 -34.70 -13.74 8.55
CA HIS A 207 -34.34 -13.71 7.13
C HIS A 207 -34.25 -12.25 6.69
N PHE A 208 -33.41 -11.96 5.69
CA PHE A 208 -33.33 -10.62 5.13
C PHE A 208 -34.69 -10.20 4.58
N GLY A 209 -35.21 -9.09 5.08
CA GLY A 209 -36.40 -8.44 4.55
C GLY A 209 -36.04 -7.36 3.53
N ALA A 210 -36.97 -6.43 3.30
CA ALA A 210 -36.80 -5.33 2.37
C ALA A 210 -35.56 -4.47 2.71
N THR A 211 -34.74 -4.21 1.69
CA THR A 211 -33.60 -3.28 1.79
C THR A 211 -34.03 -1.90 1.31
N SER A 212 -33.77 -0.87 2.13
CA SER A 212 -34.05 0.54 1.83
C SER A 212 -32.81 1.40 2.05
N PHE A 213 -32.72 2.52 1.32
CA PHE A 213 -31.57 3.42 1.33
C PHE A 213 -32.05 4.85 1.62
N THR A 214 -31.30 5.57 2.45
CA THR A 214 -31.48 7.00 2.68
C THR A 214 -30.15 7.73 2.48
N GLY A 215 -30.21 8.98 2.02
CA GLY A 215 -29.04 9.83 1.83
C GLY A 215 -28.25 9.60 0.53
N ASN A 216 -28.76 8.78 -0.40
CA ASN A 216 -28.25 8.59 -1.76
C ASN A 216 -28.94 9.53 -2.77
N GLY A 217 -28.83 10.84 -2.57
CA GLY A 217 -29.50 11.84 -3.40
C GLY A 217 -29.09 11.80 -4.88
N SER A 218 -27.81 11.60 -5.15
CA SER A 218 -27.26 11.57 -6.52
C SER A 218 -26.87 10.17 -6.97
N VAL A 219 -26.59 9.26 -6.03
CA VAL A 219 -26.30 7.86 -6.34
C VAL A 219 -27.62 7.12 -6.54
N LYS A 220 -27.80 6.52 -7.71
CA LYS A 220 -29.03 5.80 -8.07
C LYS A 220 -29.21 4.60 -7.14
N GLU A 221 -30.41 4.46 -6.61
CA GLU A 221 -30.76 3.32 -5.75
C GLU A 221 -30.61 1.98 -6.49
N SER A 222 -30.88 1.96 -7.79
CA SER A 222 -30.70 0.76 -8.63
C SER A 222 -29.25 0.28 -8.69
N TYR A 223 -28.27 1.20 -8.58
CA TYR A 223 -26.86 0.84 -8.45
C TYR A 223 -26.59 0.20 -7.09
N LEU A 224 -27.06 0.81 -6.00
CA LEU A 224 -26.91 0.27 -4.65
C LEU A 224 -27.51 -1.14 -4.52
N ARG A 225 -28.71 -1.34 -5.05
CA ARG A 225 -29.39 -2.64 -5.08
C ARG A 225 -28.60 -3.73 -5.80
N LYS A 226 -27.90 -3.43 -6.91
CA LYS A 226 -27.05 -4.40 -7.63
C LYS A 226 -25.87 -4.89 -6.79
N LEU A 227 -25.43 -4.08 -5.85
CA LEU A 227 -24.30 -4.38 -4.96
C LEU A 227 -24.70 -5.18 -3.71
N VAL A 228 -25.99 -5.26 -3.38
CA VAL A 228 -26.47 -6.00 -2.20
C VAL A 228 -26.10 -7.49 -2.34
N PRO A 229 -25.37 -8.09 -1.37
CA PRO A 229 -24.94 -9.49 -1.43
C PRO A 229 -25.99 -10.51 -0.94
N TRP A 230 -27.21 -10.06 -0.68
CA TRP A 230 -28.35 -10.91 -0.29
C TRP A 230 -29.59 -10.61 -1.14
N LYS A 231 -30.51 -11.56 -1.13
CA LYS A 231 -31.89 -11.40 -1.61
C LYS A 231 -32.85 -11.39 -0.43
N GLU A 232 -34.05 -10.85 -0.64
CA GLU A 232 -35.12 -11.00 0.35
C GLU A 232 -35.45 -12.49 0.54
N GLY A 233 -35.64 -12.89 1.80
CA GLY A 233 -35.82 -14.29 2.20
C GLY A 233 -34.51 -15.06 2.45
N ASP A 234 -33.35 -14.52 2.08
CA ASP A 234 -32.07 -15.14 2.45
C ASP A 234 -31.91 -15.21 3.97
N CYS A 235 -31.25 -16.26 4.45
CA CYS A 235 -30.82 -16.37 5.84
C CYS A 235 -30.06 -15.12 6.31
N PHE A 236 -30.49 -14.50 7.41
CA PHE A 236 -29.85 -13.29 7.93
C PHE A 236 -28.42 -13.58 8.40
N ARG A 237 -27.45 -12.81 7.89
CA ARG A 237 -26.03 -12.96 8.22
C ARG A 237 -25.38 -11.59 8.39
N ARG A 238 -24.87 -11.28 9.60
CA ARG A 238 -24.18 -10.00 9.88
C ARG A 238 -22.94 -9.81 9.00
N GLU A 239 -22.23 -10.89 8.67
CA GLU A 239 -21.08 -10.85 7.76
C GLU A 239 -21.42 -10.21 6.39
N LYS A 240 -22.60 -10.51 5.85
CA LYS A 240 -23.06 -9.92 4.58
C LYS A 240 -23.30 -8.41 4.72
N LEU A 241 -23.81 -7.96 5.87
CA LEU A 241 -24.03 -6.54 6.15
C LEU A 241 -22.69 -5.79 6.25
N GLU A 242 -21.75 -6.31 7.03
CA GLU A 242 -20.44 -5.68 7.22
C GLU A 242 -19.61 -5.66 5.93
N SER A 243 -19.64 -6.73 5.12
CA SER A 243 -19.00 -6.75 3.81
C SER A 243 -19.63 -5.74 2.84
N TYR A 244 -20.95 -5.57 2.87
CA TYR A 244 -21.63 -4.57 2.06
C TYR A 244 -21.29 -3.14 2.50
N LYS A 245 -21.32 -2.85 3.80
CA LYS A 245 -20.87 -1.56 4.37
C LYS A 245 -19.42 -1.26 3.99
N THR A 246 -18.53 -2.24 4.12
CA THR A 246 -17.13 -2.11 3.73
C THR A 246 -17.00 -1.79 2.25
N ALA A 247 -17.73 -2.48 1.37
CA ALA A 247 -17.72 -2.22 -0.07
C ALA A 247 -18.24 -0.81 -0.42
N LEU A 248 -19.29 -0.32 0.25
CA LEU A 248 -19.81 1.04 0.05
C LEU A 248 -18.80 2.12 0.45
N LEU A 249 -18.08 1.93 1.56
CA LEU A 249 -17.06 2.85 2.03
C LEU A 249 -15.80 2.82 1.15
N GLN A 250 -15.31 1.62 0.80
CA GLN A 250 -14.15 1.44 -0.07
C GLN A 250 -14.41 1.91 -1.51
N GLY A 251 -15.66 1.85 -1.97
CA GLY A 251 -16.07 2.38 -3.28
C GLY A 251 -15.92 3.90 -3.42
N GLY A 252 -15.71 4.64 -2.32
CA GLY A 252 -15.36 6.06 -2.33
C GLY A 252 -16.51 7.03 -2.66
N LEU A 253 -17.73 6.51 -2.87
CA LEU A 253 -18.95 7.31 -3.09
C LEU A 253 -19.54 7.85 -1.78
N PHE A 254 -19.31 7.15 -0.68
CA PHE A 254 -19.90 7.48 0.63
C PHE A 254 -18.80 7.73 1.65
N SER A 255 -18.96 8.77 2.48
CA SER A 255 -18.11 9.03 3.63
C SER A 255 -18.61 8.33 4.90
N ARG A 256 -19.89 7.93 4.93
CA ARG A 256 -20.52 7.17 6.01
C ARG A 256 -21.53 6.19 5.41
N ALA A 257 -21.54 4.98 5.93
CA ALA A 257 -22.56 3.97 5.68
C ALA A 257 -22.94 3.36 7.02
N GLU A 258 -24.16 3.62 7.46
CA GLU A 258 -24.70 3.11 8.71
C GLU A 258 -25.84 2.13 8.41
N ILE A 259 -25.82 1.00 9.11
CA ILE A 259 -26.85 -0.02 8.97
C ILE A 259 -27.77 0.09 10.18
N ILE A 260 -29.03 0.40 9.91
CA ILE A 260 -30.08 0.49 10.91
C ILE A 260 -30.92 -0.79 10.79
N LEU A 261 -30.93 -1.56 11.87
CA LEU A 261 -31.70 -2.80 12.00
C LEU A 261 -32.81 -2.59 13.05
N PRO A 262 -33.92 -3.33 12.94
CA PRO A 262 -34.91 -3.38 14.03
C PRO A 262 -34.32 -4.03 15.29
N ALA A 263 -34.92 -3.80 16.45
CA ALA A 263 -34.46 -4.42 17.71
C ALA A 263 -34.61 -5.95 17.74
N ALA A 264 -35.53 -6.49 16.94
CA ALA A 264 -35.75 -7.92 16.76
C ALA A 264 -36.35 -8.17 15.36
N PRO A 265 -36.31 -9.41 14.84
CA PRO A 265 -37.03 -9.77 13.62
C PRO A 265 -38.52 -9.44 13.74
N GLU A 266 -39.14 -9.06 12.62
CA GLU A 266 -40.59 -8.86 12.51
C GLU A 266 -41.35 -10.16 12.81
N LYS A 267 -42.68 -10.06 13.00
CA LYS A 267 -43.53 -11.22 13.32
C LYS A 267 -43.45 -12.35 12.27
N ASN A 268 -43.18 -12.00 11.01
CA ASN A 268 -42.99 -12.91 9.89
C ASN A 268 -41.55 -13.49 9.81
N GLY A 269 -40.66 -13.14 10.73
CA GLY A 269 -39.25 -13.53 10.73
C GLY A 269 -38.36 -12.68 9.80
N ASN A 270 -38.89 -11.63 9.17
CA ASN A 270 -38.11 -10.76 8.30
C ASN A 270 -37.36 -9.70 9.09
N VAL A 271 -36.19 -9.35 8.58
CA VAL A 271 -35.31 -8.32 9.12
C VAL A 271 -35.13 -7.27 8.03
N PRO A 272 -35.96 -6.21 7.99
CA PRO A 272 -35.73 -5.10 7.07
C PRO A 272 -34.36 -4.47 7.35
N VAL A 273 -33.65 -4.13 6.28
CA VAL A 273 -32.33 -3.51 6.36
C VAL A 273 -32.44 -2.09 5.82
N LYS A 274 -32.25 -1.10 6.70
CA LYS A 274 -32.16 0.30 6.29
C LYS A 274 -30.70 0.73 6.30
N LEU A 275 -30.23 1.28 5.18
CA LEU A 275 -28.92 1.90 5.09
C LEU A 275 -29.06 3.41 5.08
N ASP A 276 -28.49 4.05 6.09
CA ASP A 276 -28.34 5.49 6.14
C ASP A 276 -26.96 5.89 5.64
N LEU A 277 -26.95 6.59 4.52
CA LEU A 277 -25.75 6.87 3.74
C LEU A 277 -25.46 8.37 3.78
N ARG A 278 -24.17 8.72 3.78
CA ARG A 278 -23.73 10.09 3.52
C ARG A 278 -22.82 10.08 2.31
N GLU A 279 -23.30 10.66 1.21
CA GLU A 279 -22.48 10.84 0.01
C GLU A 279 -21.23 11.66 0.32
N ARG A 280 -20.11 11.25 -0.27
CA ARG A 280 -18.87 12.00 -0.28
C ARG A 280 -18.95 13.08 -1.36
N ALA A 281 -18.16 14.14 -1.21
CA ALA A 281 -17.98 15.12 -2.28
C ALA A 281 -17.64 14.41 -3.59
N GLN A 282 -18.49 14.57 -4.61
CA GLN A 282 -18.37 13.81 -5.85
C GLN A 282 -17.20 14.24 -6.70
N ARG A 283 -16.76 15.49 -6.52
CA ARG A 283 -15.70 16.11 -7.28
C ARG A 283 -14.47 16.26 -6.42
N SER A 284 -13.32 15.94 -6.99
CA SER A 284 -12.02 16.21 -6.38
C SER A 284 -11.11 16.88 -7.38
N VAL A 285 -10.26 17.76 -6.87
CA VAL A 285 -9.17 18.39 -7.62
C VAL A 285 -7.85 17.95 -7.01
N SER A 286 -6.84 17.76 -7.86
CA SER A 286 -5.47 17.47 -7.45
C SER A 286 -4.51 18.39 -8.19
N ALA A 287 -3.43 18.76 -7.52
CA ALA A 287 -2.33 19.49 -8.11
C ALA A 287 -1.02 18.89 -7.59
N GLY A 288 -0.05 18.73 -8.48
CA GLY A 288 1.30 18.26 -8.18
C GLY A 288 2.32 19.10 -8.92
N LEU A 289 3.51 19.26 -8.33
CA LEU A 289 4.65 19.90 -8.97
C LEU A 289 5.80 18.90 -9.01
N THR A 290 6.54 18.92 -10.11
CA THR A 290 7.76 18.15 -10.32
C THR A 290 8.88 19.09 -10.76
N TYR A 291 10.11 18.71 -10.53
CA TYR A 291 11.26 19.38 -11.10
C TYR A 291 12.34 18.36 -11.33
N TYR A 292 12.73 18.16 -12.58
CA TYR A 292 13.88 17.34 -12.96
C TYR A 292 14.87 18.26 -13.66
N SER A 293 16.17 18.13 -13.39
CA SER A 293 17.17 19.03 -14.00
C SER A 293 17.28 18.87 -15.51
N ASP A 294 16.93 17.69 -16.03
CA ASP A 294 16.90 17.32 -17.45
C ASP A 294 15.55 17.63 -18.13
N GLU A 295 14.43 17.59 -17.41
CA GLU A 295 13.09 17.87 -17.99
C GLU A 295 12.53 19.27 -17.64
N GLY A 296 13.18 19.98 -16.70
CA GLY A 296 12.72 21.25 -16.16
C GLY A 296 11.56 21.14 -15.15
N PRO A 297 10.90 22.28 -14.83
CA PRO A 297 9.74 22.29 -13.94
C PRO A 297 8.52 21.64 -14.62
N GLY A 298 7.76 20.87 -13.85
CA GLY A 298 6.51 20.27 -14.27
C GLY A 298 5.38 20.52 -13.28
N ALA A 299 4.16 20.47 -13.79
CA ALA A 299 2.92 20.57 -13.04
C ALA A 299 1.89 19.58 -13.56
N ILE A 300 1.13 18.99 -12.65
CA ILE A 300 0.04 18.06 -12.96
C ILE A 300 -1.22 18.56 -12.28
N PHE A 301 -2.27 18.82 -13.05
CA PHE A 301 -3.59 19.18 -12.54
C PHE A 301 -4.57 18.07 -12.86
N GLY A 302 -5.35 17.66 -11.87
CA GLY A 302 -6.37 16.63 -12.02
C GLY A 302 -7.73 17.12 -11.54
N TRP A 303 -8.77 16.72 -12.25
CA TRP A 303 -10.16 16.85 -11.84
C TRP A 303 -10.86 15.51 -12.01
N GLU A 304 -11.56 15.05 -10.97
CA GLU A 304 -12.32 13.79 -11.01
C GLU A 304 -13.77 14.05 -10.61
N HIS A 305 -14.72 13.49 -11.35
CA HIS A 305 -16.12 13.32 -10.96
C HIS A 305 -16.44 11.83 -10.75
N ARG A 306 -16.58 11.37 -9.51
CA ARG A 306 -16.66 9.94 -9.15
C ARG A 306 -18.02 9.24 -9.34
N ASN A 307 -19.02 9.98 -9.83
CA ASN A 307 -20.41 9.52 -9.95
C ASN A 307 -21.16 10.25 -11.08
N LEU A 308 -20.58 10.32 -12.28
CA LEU A 308 -21.09 11.19 -13.36
C LEU A 308 -22.54 10.87 -13.76
N LEU A 309 -22.89 9.59 -13.89
CA LEU A 309 -24.24 9.17 -14.33
C LEU A 309 -25.05 8.53 -13.19
N GLY A 310 -24.59 8.67 -11.94
CA GLY A 310 -25.29 8.16 -10.75
C GLY A 310 -25.05 6.68 -10.45
N SER A 311 -24.15 5.97 -11.15
CA SER A 311 -23.82 4.56 -10.91
C SER A 311 -22.32 4.33 -10.79
N ALA A 312 -21.65 5.25 -10.08
CA ALA A 312 -20.21 5.22 -9.79
C ALA A 312 -19.27 5.38 -11.00
N GLU A 313 -19.80 5.89 -12.11
CA GLU A 313 -18.97 6.24 -13.26
C GLU A 313 -18.03 7.38 -12.90
N LYS A 314 -16.76 7.21 -13.23
CA LYS A 314 -15.72 8.22 -12.99
C LYS A 314 -15.38 8.91 -14.29
N LEU A 315 -15.38 10.23 -14.28
CA LEU A 315 -14.77 11.03 -15.33
C LEU A 315 -13.57 11.76 -14.75
N LYS A 316 -12.40 11.58 -15.35
CA LYS A 316 -11.16 12.24 -14.95
C LYS A 316 -10.67 13.11 -16.10
N ALA A 317 -10.18 14.28 -15.76
CA ALA A 317 -9.41 15.13 -16.65
C ALA A 317 -8.05 15.38 -16.02
N THR A 318 -6.98 15.09 -16.75
CA THR A 318 -5.60 15.27 -16.28
C THR A 318 -4.85 16.15 -17.26
N LEU A 319 -4.29 17.25 -16.76
CA LEU A 319 -3.44 18.16 -17.51
C LEU A 319 -2.01 18.03 -16.97
N ASN A 320 -1.09 17.55 -17.80
CA ASN A 320 0.34 17.54 -17.49
C ASN A 320 1.02 18.65 -18.28
N LEU A 321 1.85 19.44 -17.61
CA LEU A 321 2.61 20.54 -18.19
C LEU A 321 4.05 20.44 -17.68
N SER A 322 5.00 20.10 -18.54
CA SER A 322 6.44 20.26 -18.33
C SER A 322 7.06 20.95 -19.54
N ALA A 323 8.36 21.23 -19.50
CA ALA A 323 9.06 21.79 -20.66
C ALA A 323 9.01 20.82 -21.84
N LEU A 324 9.33 19.54 -21.60
CA LEU A 324 9.36 18.50 -22.64
C LEU A 324 7.98 17.97 -23.02
N LYS A 325 6.98 17.99 -22.11
CA LYS A 325 5.70 17.29 -22.32
C LYS A 325 4.50 18.12 -21.88
N GLN A 326 3.55 18.32 -22.80
CA GLN A 326 2.23 18.86 -22.51
C GLN A 326 1.16 17.87 -22.93
N SER A 327 0.24 17.51 -22.03
CA SER A 327 -0.84 16.60 -22.37
C SER A 327 -2.13 16.89 -21.62
N LEU A 328 -3.26 16.70 -22.31
CA LEU A 328 -4.60 16.72 -21.74
C LEU A 328 -5.25 15.36 -21.97
N GLY A 329 -5.46 14.61 -20.89
CA GLY A 329 -6.15 13.33 -20.90
C GLY A 329 -7.56 13.42 -20.33
N LEU A 330 -8.50 12.69 -20.92
CA LEU A 330 -9.86 12.48 -20.44
C LEU A 330 -10.12 10.97 -20.32
N ASP A 331 -10.46 10.52 -19.12
CA ASP A 331 -10.75 9.10 -18.84
C ASP A 331 -12.16 8.95 -18.27
N PHE A 332 -12.97 8.11 -18.90
CA PHE A 332 -14.28 7.70 -18.40
C PHE A 332 -14.27 6.22 -18.03
N ASP A 333 -14.44 5.92 -16.74
CA ASP A 333 -14.53 4.57 -16.20
C ASP A 333 -15.96 4.24 -15.77
N LYS A 334 -16.54 3.18 -16.33
CA LYS A 334 -17.82 2.61 -15.92
C LYS A 334 -17.60 1.27 -15.22
N PRO A 335 -17.71 1.22 -13.88
CA PRO A 335 -17.59 -0.04 -13.15
C PRO A 335 -18.84 -0.91 -13.34
N TYR A 336 -18.72 -2.20 -13.03
CA TYR A 336 -19.80 -3.18 -13.14
C TYR A 336 -20.39 -3.29 -14.56
N PHE A 337 -19.55 -3.09 -15.59
CA PHE A 337 -19.97 -3.19 -16.99
C PHE A 337 -20.19 -4.65 -17.36
N ILE A 338 -21.46 -5.04 -17.58
CA ILE A 338 -21.93 -6.41 -17.87
C ILE A 338 -21.73 -7.39 -16.70
N ARG A 339 -20.58 -7.36 -16.00
CA ARG A 339 -20.22 -8.25 -14.89
C ARG A 339 -19.75 -7.47 -13.67
N LYS A 340 -19.84 -8.09 -12.48
CA LYS A 340 -19.54 -7.39 -11.22
C LYS A 340 -18.08 -7.01 -11.04
N ASN A 341 -17.17 -7.75 -11.66
CA ASN A 341 -15.72 -7.59 -11.58
C ASN A 341 -15.13 -7.02 -12.88
N GLN A 342 -15.95 -6.33 -13.68
CA GLN A 342 -15.59 -5.82 -15.00
C GLN A 342 -15.87 -4.32 -15.07
N SER A 343 -14.95 -3.57 -15.66
CA SER A 343 -15.10 -2.15 -15.96
C SER A 343 -14.91 -1.91 -17.45
N LEU A 344 -15.64 -0.92 -17.97
CA LEU A 344 -15.41 -0.35 -19.29
C LEU A 344 -14.70 0.98 -19.10
N SER A 345 -13.65 1.23 -19.87
CA SER A 345 -12.90 2.47 -19.88
C SER A 345 -12.91 3.06 -21.28
N LEU A 346 -13.14 4.37 -21.37
CA LEU A 346 -12.98 5.17 -22.58
C LEU A 346 -11.93 6.23 -22.28
N SER A 347 -10.95 6.37 -23.16
CA SER A 347 -9.87 7.37 -23.02
C SER A 347 -9.80 8.25 -24.25
N ALA A 348 -9.39 9.50 -24.05
CA ALA A 348 -8.98 10.41 -25.10
C ALA A 348 -7.82 11.27 -24.59
N ALA A 349 -6.80 11.50 -25.40
CA ALA A 349 -5.66 12.31 -25.02
C ALA A 349 -5.21 13.21 -26.16
N LEU A 350 -4.76 14.41 -25.82
CA LEU A 350 -3.96 15.27 -26.69
C LEU A 350 -2.55 15.35 -26.10
N ARG A 351 -1.53 15.17 -26.94
CA ARG A 351 -0.13 15.14 -26.52
C ARG A 351 0.70 16.04 -27.43
N ARG A 352 1.59 16.80 -26.79
CA ARG A 352 2.69 17.50 -27.43
C ARG A 352 3.95 17.17 -26.64
N GLN A 353 4.99 16.76 -27.35
CA GLN A 353 6.26 16.41 -26.73
C GLN A 353 7.40 16.91 -27.62
N GLU A 354 8.41 17.54 -27.03
CA GLU A 354 9.60 18.01 -27.72
C GLU A 354 10.80 17.41 -27.02
N THR A 355 11.59 16.61 -27.74
CA THR A 355 12.78 15.93 -27.19
C THR A 355 13.91 15.94 -28.20
N ASP A 356 15.09 15.50 -27.75
CA ASP A 356 16.26 15.34 -28.62
C ASP A 356 16.08 14.19 -29.63
N ALA A 357 15.12 13.29 -29.41
CA ALA A 357 14.81 12.21 -30.33
C ALA A 357 13.77 12.61 -31.40
N TYR A 358 12.73 13.34 -30.99
CA TYR A 358 11.63 13.73 -31.88
C TYR A 358 10.79 14.87 -31.31
N ASP A 359 10.08 15.58 -32.20
CA ASP A 359 8.95 16.42 -31.83
C ASP A 359 7.63 15.74 -32.21
N GLU A 360 6.70 15.67 -31.27
CA GLU A 360 5.40 15.02 -31.40
C GLU A 360 4.26 16.02 -31.22
N LEU A 361 3.25 15.91 -32.09
CA LEU A 361 1.89 16.38 -31.83
C LEU A 361 0.90 15.26 -32.17
N GLY A 362 0.24 14.72 -31.16
CA GLY A 362 -0.61 13.53 -31.29
C GLY A 362 -1.95 13.62 -30.58
N MET A 363 -2.88 12.78 -31.02
CA MET A 363 -4.15 12.53 -30.37
C MET A 363 -4.39 11.02 -30.28
N ASP A 364 -4.79 10.56 -29.09
CA ASP A 364 -5.15 9.17 -28.86
C ASP A 364 -6.62 9.06 -28.45
N SER A 365 -7.23 7.94 -28.79
CA SER A 365 -8.53 7.53 -28.26
C SER A 365 -8.56 6.03 -28.06
N GLY A 366 -9.18 5.58 -26.96
CA GLY A 366 -9.15 4.18 -26.58
C GLY A 366 -10.47 3.69 -26.01
N ILE A 367 -10.75 2.42 -26.23
CA ILE A 367 -11.82 1.68 -25.55
C ILE A 367 -11.24 0.40 -24.97
N ALA A 368 -11.34 0.23 -23.66
CA ALA A 368 -10.79 -0.92 -22.97
C ALA A 368 -11.80 -1.55 -22.01
N ILE A 369 -11.66 -2.85 -21.84
CA ILE A 369 -12.37 -3.62 -20.83
C ILE A 369 -11.33 -4.16 -19.86
N SER A 370 -11.51 -3.90 -18.57
CA SER A 370 -10.67 -4.46 -17.51
C SER A 370 -11.48 -5.38 -16.61
N ARG A 371 -10.82 -6.42 -16.08
CA ARG A 371 -11.39 -7.36 -15.12
C ARG A 371 -10.42 -7.68 -14.00
N THR A 372 -10.96 -7.77 -12.79
CA THR A 372 -10.21 -8.24 -11.62
C THR A 372 -10.60 -9.68 -11.31
N PHE A 373 -9.60 -10.55 -11.17
CA PHE A 373 -9.71 -11.95 -10.83
C PHE A 373 -9.16 -12.19 -9.41
N GLY A 374 -10.03 -12.60 -8.49
CA GLY A 374 -9.66 -12.70 -7.09
C GLY A 374 -9.31 -11.33 -6.49
N LYS A 375 -8.26 -11.27 -5.66
CA LYS A 375 -7.85 -10.07 -4.93
C LYS A 375 -6.69 -9.30 -5.56
N HIS A 376 -5.87 -9.99 -6.37
CA HIS A 376 -4.55 -9.48 -6.77
C HIS A 376 -4.32 -9.45 -8.27
N ILE A 377 -5.08 -10.23 -9.07
CA ILE A 377 -4.88 -10.30 -10.52
C ILE A 377 -5.88 -9.38 -11.20
N SER A 378 -5.42 -8.57 -12.13
CA SER A 378 -6.28 -7.84 -13.07
C SER A 378 -5.78 -8.06 -14.49
N ALA A 379 -6.69 -8.09 -15.45
CA ALA A 379 -6.35 -8.11 -16.87
C ALA A 379 -7.23 -7.14 -17.65
N SER A 380 -6.68 -6.52 -18.69
CA SER A 380 -7.39 -5.64 -19.59
C SER A 380 -7.08 -5.95 -21.04
N THR A 381 -8.02 -5.63 -21.91
CA THR A 381 -7.80 -5.58 -23.36
C THR A 381 -8.67 -4.49 -23.98
N GLY A 382 -8.21 -3.90 -25.07
CA GLY A 382 -8.91 -2.80 -25.73
C GLY A 382 -8.52 -2.64 -27.19
N ILE A 383 -8.99 -1.54 -27.76
CA ILE A 383 -8.58 -1.02 -29.06
C ILE A 383 -8.25 0.45 -28.86
N ASP A 384 -7.06 0.84 -29.30
CA ASP A 384 -6.60 2.22 -29.28
C ASP A 384 -6.36 2.72 -30.71
N PHE A 385 -6.60 4.00 -30.91
CA PHE A 385 -6.40 4.72 -32.15
C PHE A 385 -5.52 5.93 -31.85
N SER A 386 -4.42 6.09 -32.58
CA SER A 386 -3.49 7.21 -32.44
C SER A 386 -3.28 7.88 -33.79
N VAL A 387 -3.34 9.21 -33.82
CA VAL A 387 -2.96 10.00 -35.00
C VAL A 387 -1.92 11.01 -34.54
N THR A 388 -0.73 10.90 -35.11
CA THR A 388 0.44 11.59 -34.59
C THR A 388 1.29 12.13 -35.72
N ARG A 389 1.59 13.43 -35.67
CA ARG A 389 2.67 14.00 -36.46
C ARG A 389 3.96 13.90 -35.67
N ILE A 390 4.99 13.34 -36.29
CA ILE A 390 6.32 13.17 -35.71
C ILE A 390 7.32 13.85 -36.63
N ASP A 391 8.10 14.76 -36.07
CA ASP A 391 9.30 15.31 -36.71
C ASP A 391 10.51 14.60 -36.05
N ASP A 392 11.09 13.59 -36.73
CA ASP A 392 12.19 12.76 -36.21
C ASP A 392 13.53 13.50 -36.36
N LYS A 393 14.31 13.58 -35.27
CA LYS A 393 15.58 14.32 -35.25
C LYS A 393 16.72 13.53 -35.89
N THR A 394 16.64 12.21 -35.92
CA THR A 394 17.79 11.39 -36.37
C THR A 394 17.99 11.44 -37.89
N ASP A 395 16.88 11.53 -38.62
CA ASP A 395 16.83 11.59 -40.09
C ASP A 395 16.24 12.88 -40.67
N ASP A 396 15.85 13.84 -39.82
CA ASP A 396 15.19 15.11 -40.17
C ASP A 396 13.87 14.93 -40.95
N SER A 397 13.19 13.78 -40.80
CA SER A 397 11.92 13.49 -41.46
C SER A 397 10.71 14.05 -40.69
N SER A 398 9.60 14.26 -41.41
CA SER A 398 8.33 14.73 -40.83
C SER A 398 7.18 13.94 -41.42
N ASN A 399 6.61 13.03 -40.62
CA ASN A 399 5.62 12.06 -41.07
C ASN A 399 4.37 12.10 -40.17
N ILE A 400 3.23 11.67 -40.72
CA ILE A 400 1.97 11.55 -39.98
C ILE A 400 1.61 10.06 -39.90
N PHE A 401 1.61 9.52 -38.69
CA PHE A 401 1.27 8.13 -38.42
C PHE A 401 -0.19 8.02 -37.96
N GLY A 402 -0.87 6.96 -38.39
CA GLY A 402 -2.25 6.66 -37.99
C GLY A 402 -2.37 5.23 -37.49
N LEU A 403 -2.06 5.01 -36.22
CA LEU A 403 -1.95 3.67 -35.66
C LEU A 403 -3.29 3.18 -35.09
N VAL A 404 -3.59 1.91 -35.32
CA VAL A 404 -4.57 1.13 -34.55
C VAL A 404 -3.83 0.05 -33.79
N SER A 405 -4.09 -0.04 -32.49
CA SER A 405 -3.48 -1.06 -31.65
C SER A 405 -4.50 -1.80 -30.79
N ALA A 406 -4.10 -2.95 -30.28
CA ALA A 406 -4.94 -3.77 -29.40
C ALA A 406 -4.19 -4.11 -28.10
N PRO A 407 -4.09 -3.17 -27.15
CA PRO A 407 -3.33 -3.38 -25.92
C PRO A 407 -3.95 -4.51 -25.09
N GLN A 408 -3.09 -5.37 -24.55
CA GLN A 408 -3.43 -6.43 -23.62
C GLN A 408 -2.51 -6.31 -22.41
N THR A 409 -3.08 -6.32 -21.21
CA THR A 409 -2.29 -6.24 -19.98
C THR A 409 -2.80 -7.25 -18.98
N ILE A 410 -1.88 -7.91 -18.29
CA ILE A 410 -2.17 -8.67 -17.07
C ILE A 410 -1.24 -8.18 -15.96
N SER A 411 -1.81 -7.92 -14.79
CA SER A 411 -1.08 -7.42 -13.63
C SER A 411 -1.42 -8.23 -12.38
N TYR A 412 -0.43 -8.40 -11.52
CA TYR A 412 -0.52 -9.04 -10.21
C TYR A 412 0.03 -8.10 -9.15
N ASP A 413 -0.84 -7.55 -8.29
CA ASP A 413 -0.48 -6.58 -7.26
C ASP A 413 -0.83 -7.10 -5.85
N THR A 414 0.20 -7.27 -5.04
CA THR A 414 0.16 -7.72 -3.64
C THR A 414 0.77 -6.70 -2.68
N ARG A 415 1.10 -5.51 -3.18
CA ARG A 415 1.71 -4.46 -2.36
C ARG A 415 0.74 -4.05 -1.25
N ASP A 416 1.32 -3.75 -0.09
CA ASP A 416 0.59 -3.25 1.06
C ASP A 416 0.12 -1.80 0.88
N ASN A 417 0.90 -0.99 0.17
CA ASN A 417 0.56 0.39 -0.19
C ASN A 417 1.05 0.71 -1.61
N LYS A 418 0.24 1.44 -2.40
CA LYS A 418 0.58 1.79 -3.79
C LYS A 418 1.59 2.93 -3.93
N LEU A 419 1.63 3.86 -2.97
CA LEU A 419 2.48 5.06 -3.02
C LEU A 419 3.75 4.93 -2.16
N ASP A 420 3.72 4.06 -1.15
CA ASP A 420 4.84 3.78 -0.25
C ASP A 420 4.88 2.29 0.14
N PRO A 421 5.16 1.40 -0.82
CA PRO A 421 5.18 -0.05 -0.59
C PRO A 421 6.35 -0.48 0.31
N HIS A 422 6.04 -1.27 1.34
CA HIS A 422 7.04 -1.86 2.24
C HIS A 422 7.17 -3.38 2.05
N LYS A 423 6.11 -4.02 1.53
CA LYS A 423 6.10 -5.46 1.26
C LYS A 423 5.23 -5.82 0.07
N GLY A 424 5.54 -6.94 -0.55
CA GLY A 424 4.77 -7.52 -1.64
C GLY A 424 5.38 -7.25 -3.01
N TRP A 425 4.60 -7.53 -4.05
CA TRP A 425 5.03 -7.55 -5.44
C TRP A 425 4.03 -6.85 -6.32
N ASN A 426 4.51 -6.18 -7.37
CA ASN A 426 3.72 -5.68 -8.47
C ASN A 426 4.33 -6.18 -9.78
N LEU A 427 3.67 -7.11 -10.44
CA LEU A 427 4.10 -7.70 -11.71
C LEU A 427 3.13 -7.28 -12.81
N SER A 428 3.63 -6.95 -13.99
CA SER A 428 2.80 -6.61 -15.15
C SER A 428 3.41 -7.17 -16.42
N ALA A 429 2.58 -7.75 -17.28
CA ALA A 429 2.93 -8.15 -18.64
C ALA A 429 1.97 -7.46 -19.61
N ALA A 430 2.52 -6.87 -20.66
CA ALA A 430 1.79 -6.19 -21.72
C ALA A 430 2.19 -6.72 -23.09
N ALA A 431 1.22 -6.79 -23.98
CA ALA A 431 1.36 -7.21 -25.37
C ALA A 431 0.44 -6.34 -26.24
N GLU A 432 0.96 -5.80 -27.33
CA GLU A 432 0.23 -4.84 -28.14
C GLU A 432 0.66 -4.92 -29.61
N PRO A 433 -0.21 -5.43 -30.49
CA PRO A 433 0.00 -5.35 -31.93
C PRO A 433 -0.42 -3.97 -32.44
N PHE A 434 0.33 -3.44 -33.40
CA PHE A 434 0.10 -2.17 -34.07
C PHE A 434 -0.05 -2.39 -35.56
N PHE A 435 -0.98 -1.64 -36.15
CA PHE A 435 -1.21 -1.58 -37.59
C PHE A 435 -1.34 -0.11 -37.97
N ASP A 436 -0.57 0.32 -38.96
CA ASP A 436 -0.70 1.66 -39.50
C ASP A 436 -1.77 1.72 -40.59
N LEU A 437 -2.56 2.79 -40.55
CA LEU A 437 -3.65 3.06 -41.49
C LEU A 437 -3.23 4.01 -42.61
N LEU A 438 -2.09 4.69 -42.47
CA LEU A 438 -1.64 5.72 -43.41
C LEU A 438 -0.52 5.24 -44.35
N GLY A 439 0.13 4.11 -44.04
CA GLY A 439 1.18 3.50 -44.85
C GLY A 439 2.60 4.01 -44.56
N GLU A 440 2.78 4.71 -43.43
CA GLU A 440 4.05 5.28 -42.95
C GLU A 440 4.82 4.32 -42.03
N SER A 441 4.18 3.28 -41.49
CA SER A 441 4.83 2.31 -40.59
C SER A 441 4.46 0.86 -40.94
N ASP A 442 5.43 -0.04 -40.75
CA ASP A 442 5.24 -1.47 -40.88
C ASP A 442 4.44 -2.03 -39.69
N PRO A 443 3.61 -3.08 -39.85
CA PRO A 443 2.95 -3.72 -38.72
C PRO A 443 3.97 -4.31 -37.72
N PHE A 444 3.89 -3.90 -36.46
CA PHE A 444 4.78 -4.38 -35.41
C PHE A 444 4.02 -4.84 -34.17
N PHE A 445 4.71 -5.57 -33.30
CA PHE A 445 4.18 -6.12 -32.06
C PHE A 445 5.10 -5.81 -30.89
N LYS A 446 4.59 -5.10 -29.89
CA LYS A 446 5.33 -4.66 -28.72
C LYS A 446 4.97 -5.52 -27.51
N THR A 447 5.99 -5.95 -26.79
CA THR A 447 5.86 -6.77 -25.57
C THR A 447 6.67 -6.15 -24.46
N GLN A 448 6.12 -6.16 -23.24
CA GLN A 448 6.78 -5.62 -22.06
C GLN A 448 6.44 -6.44 -20.82
N PHE A 449 7.45 -6.75 -20.02
CA PHE A 449 7.31 -7.37 -18.72
C PHE A 449 7.99 -6.48 -17.70
N THR A 450 7.30 -6.16 -16.61
CA THR A 450 7.84 -5.37 -15.50
C THR A 450 7.50 -6.04 -14.20
N GLY A 451 8.41 -5.99 -13.24
CA GLY A 451 8.20 -6.52 -11.90
C GLY A 451 8.88 -5.65 -10.87
N SER A 452 8.17 -5.32 -9.79
CA SER A 452 8.77 -4.75 -8.60
C SER A 452 8.45 -5.58 -7.35
N GLY A 453 9.40 -5.60 -6.42
CA GLY A 453 9.33 -6.35 -5.17
C GLY A 453 9.86 -5.52 -4.02
N TYR A 454 9.23 -5.67 -2.86
CA TYR A 454 9.54 -4.89 -1.65
C TYR A 454 9.66 -5.84 -0.46
N LEU A 455 10.74 -5.68 0.29
CA LEU A 455 11.04 -6.47 1.48
C LEU A 455 11.42 -5.53 2.63
N SER A 456 10.50 -5.35 3.58
CA SER A 456 10.80 -4.73 4.87
C SER A 456 11.66 -5.69 5.70
N LEU A 457 12.77 -5.18 6.21
CA LEU A 457 13.75 -5.92 7.01
C LEU A 457 13.46 -5.83 8.52
N GLY A 458 12.33 -5.23 8.92
CA GLY A 458 11.81 -5.31 10.30
C GLY A 458 12.68 -4.68 11.39
N THR A 459 13.53 -3.70 11.05
CA THR A 459 14.43 -3.04 12.00
C THR A 459 13.80 -1.79 12.65
N LYS A 460 14.41 -1.26 13.73
CA LYS A 460 14.00 0.01 14.38
C LYS A 460 13.92 1.21 13.42
N ALA A 461 14.60 1.18 12.28
CA ALA A 461 14.70 2.27 11.30
C ALA A 461 13.89 2.02 10.01
N ASP A 462 12.91 1.09 10.07
CA ASP A 462 12.01 0.67 8.99
C ASP A 462 12.70 0.69 7.63
N ILE A 463 13.57 -0.31 7.45
CA ILE A 463 14.40 -0.46 6.25
C ILE A 463 13.65 -1.34 5.25
N VAL A 464 13.53 -0.85 4.02
CA VAL A 464 12.92 -1.57 2.90
C VAL A 464 13.95 -1.74 1.79
N LEU A 465 14.20 -2.99 1.41
CA LEU A 465 14.87 -3.31 0.16
C LEU A 465 13.80 -3.35 -0.94
N ALA A 466 13.93 -2.46 -1.92
CA ALA A 466 13.04 -2.38 -3.08
C ALA A 466 13.81 -2.69 -4.35
N GLY A 467 13.22 -3.49 -5.23
CA GLY A 467 13.79 -3.79 -6.54
C GLY A 467 12.73 -3.68 -7.63
N LYS A 468 13.11 -3.18 -8.80
CA LYS A 468 12.33 -3.19 -10.03
C LYS A 468 13.18 -3.72 -11.16
N ALA A 469 12.60 -4.50 -12.05
CA ALA A 469 13.21 -4.89 -13.31
C ALA A 469 12.16 -4.90 -14.42
N GLY A 470 12.61 -4.71 -15.65
CA GLY A 470 11.78 -4.76 -16.83
C GLY A 470 12.54 -5.23 -18.05
N VAL A 471 11.79 -5.84 -18.97
CA VAL A 471 12.28 -6.23 -20.29
C VAL A 471 11.19 -5.95 -21.32
N GLY A 472 11.57 -5.44 -22.48
CA GLY A 472 10.66 -5.17 -23.58
C GLY A 472 11.28 -5.43 -24.94
N SER A 473 10.44 -5.79 -25.89
CA SER A 473 10.81 -6.08 -27.28
C SER A 473 9.72 -5.65 -28.24
N ILE A 474 10.13 -5.10 -29.39
CA ILE A 474 9.30 -4.81 -30.55
C ILE A 474 9.70 -5.77 -31.67
N TRP A 475 8.72 -6.42 -32.29
CA TRP A 475 8.90 -7.45 -33.30
C TRP A 475 8.15 -7.09 -34.58
N GLY A 476 8.61 -7.59 -35.73
CA GLY A 476 7.88 -7.53 -37.00
C GLY A 476 8.26 -6.39 -37.95
N ALA A 477 9.03 -5.41 -37.47
CA ALA A 477 9.55 -4.29 -38.26
C ALA A 477 10.96 -3.92 -37.79
N ASP A 478 11.75 -3.36 -38.70
CA ASP A 478 13.04 -2.74 -38.39
C ASP A 478 12.82 -1.35 -37.73
N LEU A 479 13.87 -0.77 -37.15
CA LEU A 479 13.78 0.46 -36.34
C LEU A 479 13.19 1.64 -37.12
N GLU A 480 13.55 1.77 -38.39
CA GLU A 480 13.09 2.81 -39.31
C GLU A 480 11.61 2.65 -39.67
N GLY A 481 11.09 1.42 -39.66
CA GLY A 481 9.67 1.11 -39.91
C GLY A 481 8.76 1.36 -38.70
N ILE A 482 9.32 1.73 -37.55
CA ILE A 482 8.59 1.97 -36.30
C ILE A 482 8.62 3.48 -35.98
N PRO A 483 7.48 4.10 -35.67
CA PRO A 483 7.42 5.51 -35.31
C PRO A 483 8.28 5.78 -34.08
N ALA A 484 9.02 6.89 -34.06
CA ALA A 484 9.93 7.23 -32.96
C ALA A 484 9.22 7.22 -31.59
N THR A 485 7.96 7.64 -31.53
CA THR A 485 7.14 7.61 -30.30
C THR A 485 6.91 6.20 -29.73
N GLU A 486 7.03 5.16 -30.56
CA GLU A 486 6.80 3.76 -30.17
C GLU A 486 8.07 2.97 -29.88
N ARG A 487 9.25 3.55 -30.12
CA ARG A 487 10.53 2.92 -29.79
C ARG A 487 10.77 2.90 -28.26
N PHE A 488 11.69 2.06 -27.81
CA PHE A 488 12.14 2.07 -26.42
C PHE A 488 13.21 3.12 -26.18
N TYR A 489 13.12 3.82 -25.05
CA TYR A 489 14.11 4.79 -24.59
C TYR A 489 14.42 4.59 -23.10
N ALA A 490 15.61 5.01 -22.68
CA ALA A 490 16.02 5.03 -21.28
C ALA A 490 16.79 6.31 -20.92
N GLY A 491 16.94 6.57 -19.62
CA GLY A 491 17.48 7.83 -19.09
C GLY A 491 16.39 8.73 -18.46
N GLY A 492 16.81 9.64 -17.58
CA GLY A 492 15.93 10.54 -16.83
C GLY A 492 15.31 9.95 -15.55
N GLY A 493 14.51 10.76 -14.86
CA GLY A 493 14.04 10.51 -13.48
C GLY A 493 13.10 9.31 -13.28
N GLY A 494 12.61 8.70 -14.36
CA GLY A 494 11.75 7.51 -14.37
C GLY A 494 12.43 6.23 -14.87
N SER A 495 13.69 6.30 -15.30
CA SER A 495 14.43 5.19 -15.90
C SER A 495 15.80 5.01 -15.23
N VAL A 496 16.88 5.53 -15.82
CA VAL A 496 18.22 5.49 -15.25
C VAL A 496 18.58 6.87 -14.72
N ARG A 497 18.39 7.09 -13.42
CA ARG A 497 18.67 8.40 -12.80
C ARG A 497 20.17 8.71 -12.92
N GLY A 498 20.48 9.94 -13.32
CA GLY A 498 21.85 10.41 -13.55
C GLY A 498 22.19 10.64 -15.02
N TYR A 499 21.44 10.01 -15.94
CA TYR A 499 21.47 10.33 -17.39
C TYR A 499 20.32 11.28 -17.72
N GLY A 500 20.48 12.09 -18.78
CA GLY A 500 19.40 12.92 -19.30
C GLY A 500 18.26 12.08 -19.88
N TYR A 501 17.13 12.74 -20.09
CA TYR A 501 15.94 12.12 -20.66
C TYR A 501 16.24 11.51 -22.04
N GLN A 502 15.93 10.22 -22.23
CA GLN A 502 16.18 9.45 -23.47
C GLN A 502 17.64 9.25 -23.92
N GLU A 503 18.64 9.74 -23.17
CA GLU A 503 20.05 9.69 -23.59
C GLU A 503 20.70 8.27 -23.55
N VAL A 504 20.07 7.31 -22.88
CA VAL A 504 20.59 5.94 -22.76
C VAL A 504 20.13 5.11 -23.96
N GLY A 505 21.10 4.60 -24.72
CA GLY A 505 20.87 3.75 -25.88
C GLY A 505 21.66 4.19 -27.13
N PRO A 506 21.28 3.65 -28.30
CA PRO A 506 21.84 4.02 -29.59
C PRO A 506 21.56 5.49 -29.92
N GLN A 507 22.47 6.09 -30.69
CA GLN A 507 22.40 7.49 -31.11
C GLN A 507 22.91 7.61 -32.54
N GLU A 508 22.33 8.53 -33.31
CA GLU A 508 22.78 8.89 -34.64
C GLU A 508 23.01 10.40 -34.67
N LYS A 509 24.21 10.83 -35.11
CA LYS A 509 24.63 12.25 -35.14
C LYS A 509 24.51 13.01 -33.81
N GLY A 510 24.37 12.29 -32.69
CA GLY A 510 24.20 12.85 -31.34
C GLY A 510 22.78 12.73 -30.80
N ASP A 511 21.80 12.46 -31.67
CA ASP A 511 20.38 12.38 -31.30
C ASP A 511 19.99 10.93 -30.95
N PRO A 512 19.17 10.70 -29.90
CA PRO A 512 18.73 9.35 -29.53
C PRO A 512 17.78 8.74 -30.57
N THR A 513 18.17 7.61 -31.17
CA THR A 513 17.32 6.88 -32.13
C THR A 513 16.23 6.05 -31.42
N GLY A 514 16.50 5.64 -30.18
CA GLY A 514 15.70 4.66 -29.45
C GLY A 514 16.12 3.23 -29.78
N GLY A 515 15.29 2.24 -29.45
CA GLY A 515 15.60 0.84 -29.75
C GLY A 515 14.38 -0.06 -29.86
N LEU A 516 14.61 -1.26 -30.39
CA LEU A 516 13.64 -2.34 -30.50
C LEU A 516 13.56 -3.18 -29.23
N SER A 517 14.58 -3.16 -28.37
CA SER A 517 14.50 -3.83 -27.07
C SER A 517 15.04 -2.96 -25.94
N LEU A 518 14.58 -3.28 -24.73
CA LEU A 518 14.95 -2.62 -23.49
C LEU A 518 15.10 -3.68 -22.40
N VAL A 519 16.18 -3.59 -21.63
CA VAL A 519 16.30 -4.23 -20.32
C VAL A 519 16.59 -3.14 -19.31
N ASN A 520 15.84 -3.06 -18.22
CA ASN A 520 16.12 -2.12 -17.14
C ASN A 520 15.98 -2.74 -15.75
N PHE A 521 16.67 -2.14 -14.79
CA PHE A 521 16.51 -2.46 -13.38
C PHE A 521 16.76 -1.25 -12.48
N SER A 522 16.21 -1.30 -11.28
CA SER A 522 16.45 -0.34 -10.22
C SER A 522 16.44 -1.06 -8.87
N LEU A 523 17.44 -0.78 -8.04
CA LEU A 523 17.57 -1.30 -6.69
C LEU A 523 17.64 -0.13 -5.73
N GLU A 524 16.78 -0.10 -4.71
CA GLU A 524 16.78 0.93 -3.68
C GLU A 524 16.86 0.31 -2.28
N LEU A 525 17.72 0.86 -1.44
CA LEU A 525 17.67 0.64 0.00
C LEU A 525 17.07 1.89 0.62
N ARG A 526 15.85 1.74 1.15
CA ARG A 526 15.07 2.83 1.74
C ARG A 526 15.13 2.70 3.26
N SER A 527 15.35 3.79 3.97
CA SER A 527 15.28 3.82 5.43
C SER A 527 14.47 5.00 5.90
N LYS A 528 13.55 4.73 6.82
CA LYS A 528 12.71 5.74 7.44
C LYS A 528 13.22 6.01 8.85
N PHE A 529 14.00 7.10 8.99
CA PHE A 529 14.64 7.47 10.24
C PHE A 529 13.62 7.95 11.29
N THR A 530 12.54 8.61 10.85
CA THR A 530 11.42 9.06 11.68
C THR A 530 10.10 8.90 10.93
N ASP A 531 8.97 9.10 11.61
CA ASP A 531 7.64 9.04 10.98
C ASP A 531 7.48 9.98 9.76
N THR A 532 8.29 11.05 9.69
CA THR A 532 8.23 12.09 8.65
C THR A 532 9.47 12.20 7.77
N ILE A 533 10.60 11.58 8.13
CA ILE A 533 11.88 11.75 7.42
C ILE A 533 12.51 10.39 7.13
N GLY A 534 13.03 10.24 5.92
CA GLY A 534 13.86 9.09 5.53
C GLY A 534 14.87 9.43 4.46
N GLY A 535 15.65 8.43 4.09
CA GLY A 535 16.63 8.51 3.03
C GLY A 535 16.65 7.24 2.20
N ILE A 536 17.19 7.36 0.98
CA ILE A 536 17.41 6.23 0.09
C ILE A 536 18.83 6.26 -0.46
N ILE A 537 19.34 5.09 -0.80
CA ILE A 537 20.44 4.92 -1.76
C ILE A 537 19.94 4.03 -2.88
N PHE A 538 20.38 4.27 -4.11
CA PHE A 538 19.88 3.52 -5.26
C PHE A 538 20.93 3.24 -6.32
N LEU A 539 20.67 2.19 -7.10
CA LEU A 539 21.39 1.82 -8.31
C LEU A 539 20.36 1.52 -9.40
N ASP A 540 20.41 2.26 -10.48
CA ASP A 540 19.58 2.06 -11.68
C ASP A 540 20.45 1.58 -12.83
N GLY A 541 19.86 0.84 -13.76
CA GLY A 541 20.55 0.43 -14.98
C GLY A 541 19.60 0.18 -16.13
N ALA A 542 20.04 0.45 -17.35
CA ALA A 542 19.33 0.05 -18.56
C ALA A 542 20.26 -0.24 -19.74
N SER A 543 19.80 -1.11 -20.62
CA SER A 543 20.35 -1.38 -21.95
C SER A 543 19.22 -1.25 -22.97
N VAL A 544 19.45 -0.49 -24.02
CA VAL A 544 18.52 -0.26 -25.14
C VAL A 544 19.28 -0.64 -26.40
N THR A 545 18.68 -1.46 -27.26
CA THR A 545 19.34 -1.92 -28.49
C THR A 545 18.42 -1.87 -29.70
N GLU A 546 19.00 -1.78 -30.89
CA GLU A 546 18.31 -1.81 -32.18
C GLU A 546 17.85 -3.23 -32.55
N ASN A 547 18.25 -4.26 -31.78
CA ASN A 547 17.81 -5.63 -31.96
C ASN A 547 16.51 -5.89 -31.17
N ALA A 548 15.56 -6.60 -31.77
CA ALA A 548 14.33 -7.03 -31.08
C ALA A 548 14.60 -7.99 -29.91
N SER A 549 15.70 -8.76 -29.99
CA SER A 549 16.13 -9.66 -28.91
C SER A 549 16.85 -8.86 -27.81
N PRO A 550 16.35 -8.85 -26.56
CA PRO A 550 16.98 -8.09 -25.48
C PRO A 550 18.39 -8.59 -25.17
N GLU A 551 19.32 -7.65 -25.03
CA GLU A 551 20.69 -7.94 -24.64
C GLU A 551 20.92 -7.58 -23.16
N PHE A 552 21.69 -8.43 -22.45
CA PHE A 552 21.95 -8.30 -21.01
C PHE A 552 23.41 -7.90 -20.72
N ASN A 553 23.98 -7.09 -21.59
CA ASN A 553 25.32 -6.51 -21.57
C ASN A 553 25.23 -4.98 -21.66
N ASP A 554 26.38 -4.31 -21.53
CA ASP A 554 26.56 -2.89 -21.84
C ASP A 554 25.56 -1.93 -21.19
N PHE A 555 25.19 -2.23 -19.94
CA PHE A 555 24.29 -1.39 -19.16
C PHE A 555 24.87 0.00 -18.88
N ALA A 556 24.08 1.03 -19.20
CA ALA A 556 24.24 2.34 -18.60
C ALA A 556 23.78 2.26 -17.14
N LEU A 557 24.64 2.62 -16.19
CA LEU A 557 24.39 2.49 -14.75
C LEU A 557 24.38 3.86 -14.11
N GLY A 558 23.35 4.16 -13.31
CA GLY A 558 23.23 5.39 -12.55
C GLY A 558 23.09 5.09 -11.06
N THR A 559 23.65 5.93 -10.20
CA THR A 559 23.51 5.76 -8.74
C THR A 559 23.28 7.09 -8.06
N GLY A 560 22.78 7.04 -6.83
CA GLY A 560 22.57 8.25 -6.08
C GLY A 560 22.03 8.03 -4.68
N VAL A 561 21.73 9.17 -4.07
CA VAL A 561 21.15 9.27 -2.74
C VAL A 561 19.89 10.11 -2.82
N GLY A 562 18.94 9.84 -1.94
CA GLY A 562 17.69 10.59 -1.91
C GLY A 562 17.22 10.88 -0.50
N PHE A 563 16.54 12.00 -0.33
CA PHE A 563 15.84 12.40 0.87
C PHE A 563 14.33 12.23 0.69
N ARG A 564 13.64 11.81 1.73
CA ARG A 564 12.18 11.60 1.74
C ARG A 564 11.55 12.40 2.87
N TYR A 565 10.54 13.19 2.54
CA TYR A 565 9.63 13.79 3.51
C TYR A 565 8.26 13.11 3.43
N TYR A 566 7.94 12.29 4.42
CA TYR A 566 6.70 11.52 4.46
C TYR A 566 5.54 12.42 4.91
N THR A 567 4.54 12.53 4.04
CA THR A 567 3.28 13.24 4.33
C THR A 567 2.15 12.23 4.52
N GLY A 568 0.97 12.70 4.95
CA GLY A 568 -0.22 11.84 5.10
C GLY A 568 -0.78 11.27 3.78
N PHE A 569 -0.33 11.77 2.62
CA PHE A 569 -0.79 11.30 1.30
C PHE A 569 0.30 10.60 0.48
N GLY A 570 1.56 10.64 0.91
CA GLY A 570 2.70 10.02 0.22
C GLY A 570 4.02 10.76 0.48
N PRO A 571 5.18 10.16 0.18
CA PRO A 571 6.48 10.81 0.37
C PRO A 571 6.73 11.87 -0.71
N ILE A 572 7.35 12.99 -0.33
CA ILE A 572 8.01 13.92 -1.27
C ILE A 572 9.46 13.46 -1.41
N ARG A 573 9.92 13.24 -2.64
CA ARG A 573 11.28 12.79 -2.96
C ARG A 573 12.16 13.94 -3.42
N PHE A 574 13.41 13.92 -2.97
CA PHE A 574 14.50 14.75 -3.45
C PHE A 574 15.68 13.81 -3.73
N ASP A 575 15.98 13.54 -4.98
CA ASP A 575 17.03 12.60 -5.39
C ASP A 575 18.18 13.36 -6.08
N LEU A 576 19.42 12.98 -5.76
CA LEU A 576 20.62 13.39 -6.47
C LEU A 576 21.27 12.14 -7.05
N ALA A 577 21.45 12.13 -8.36
CA ALA A 577 21.98 11.00 -9.11
C ALA A 577 23.20 11.38 -9.94
N THR A 578 24.06 10.41 -10.22
CA THR A 578 25.23 10.55 -11.08
C THR A 578 25.39 9.28 -11.93
N PRO A 579 25.81 9.38 -13.19
CA PRO A 579 26.10 8.22 -14.04
C PRO A 579 27.40 7.54 -13.56
N LEU A 580 27.37 6.21 -13.45
CA LEU A 580 28.50 5.35 -13.10
C LEU A 580 29.29 4.88 -14.32
N THR A 581 28.63 4.61 -15.43
CA THR A 581 29.28 4.28 -16.69
C THR A 581 29.26 5.50 -17.60
N GLN A 582 30.45 6.03 -17.92
CA GLN A 582 30.57 7.20 -18.79
C GLN A 582 30.22 6.81 -20.23
N LYS A 583 29.30 7.57 -20.83
CA LYS A 583 29.27 7.78 -22.28
C LYS A 583 30.22 8.95 -22.58
N ASP A 584 30.91 8.88 -23.72
CA ASP A 584 31.52 10.06 -24.29
C ASP A 584 30.41 11.10 -24.56
N ASN A 585 30.64 12.37 -24.18
CA ASN A 585 29.72 13.51 -24.38
C ASN A 585 28.51 13.68 -23.43
N LEU A 586 28.55 13.23 -22.17
CA LEU A 586 27.53 13.63 -21.19
C LEU A 586 27.69 15.11 -20.82
N GLU A 587 26.67 15.94 -21.10
CA GLU A 587 26.71 17.39 -20.80
C GLU A 587 26.69 17.71 -19.30
N GLN A 588 26.09 16.84 -18.48
CA GLN A 588 25.98 17.01 -17.03
C GLN A 588 26.31 15.72 -16.27
N ASN A 589 27.20 15.83 -15.27
CA ASN A 589 27.67 14.70 -14.46
C ASN A 589 26.78 14.39 -13.24
N TYR A 590 25.69 15.15 -13.04
CA TYR A 590 24.75 14.96 -11.94
C TYR A 590 23.36 15.45 -12.33
N GLN A 591 22.34 14.81 -11.79
CA GLN A 591 20.94 15.15 -12.00
C GLN A 591 20.20 15.27 -10.65
N PHE A 592 19.29 16.23 -10.55
CA PHE A 592 18.46 16.48 -9.38
C PHE A 592 16.98 16.25 -9.71
N TYR A 593 16.28 15.52 -8.86
CA TYR A 593 14.86 15.19 -9.06
C TYR A 593 14.02 15.52 -7.83
N ILE A 594 12.90 16.21 -8.06
CA ILE A 594 11.88 16.52 -7.06
C ILE A 594 10.53 16.00 -7.56
N SER A 595 9.87 15.15 -6.78
CA SER A 595 8.56 14.59 -7.13
C SER A 595 7.78 14.12 -5.89
N ILE A 596 6.57 13.61 -6.12
CA ILE A 596 5.72 12.97 -5.11
C ILE A 596 5.66 11.45 -5.39
N GLY A 597 5.70 10.65 -4.33
CA GLY A 597 5.72 9.19 -4.37
C GLY A 597 7.13 8.60 -4.36
N GLN A 598 7.21 7.28 -4.17
CA GLN A 598 8.44 6.53 -4.44
C GLN A 598 8.66 6.43 -5.97
N ALA A 599 9.89 6.11 -6.39
CA ALA A 599 10.22 5.99 -7.82
C ALA A 599 9.49 4.84 -8.52
N PHE A 600 9.13 3.79 -7.77
CA PHE A 600 8.35 2.65 -8.24
C PHE A 600 7.67 1.91 -7.10
#